data_AF-A0A150WYN4-F1
#
_entry.id   AF-A0A150WYN4-F1
#
_cell.length_a   1.000
_cell.length_b   1.000
_cell.length_c   1.000
_cell.angle_alpha   90.00
_cell.angle_beta   90.00
_cell.angle_gamma   90.00
#
_symmetry.space_group_name_H-M   'P 1'
#
loop_
_entity.id
_entity.type
_entity.pdbx_description
1 polymer ?
#
loop_
_entity_poly.entity_id
_entity_poly.type
_entity_poly.pdbx_seq_one_letter_code
_entity_poly.pdbx_strand_id
1 'polypeptide(L)'
;MKFLLPIFILTTLFGQGYGVITISDFASIKINQSISLDELLNIDENWSELKNKLGQPSTEKCEDQFVEQVCNFTYAGATVKYTDLLGDFYLSKASFTKSSFVFRIKGVDVKVGDSISKLSNIFPNEYQKGLSSNRLLFHVADMDISLSFNFNPSTNKISEILIFQAL
;
A
#
# COMPACT_ATOMS: atom_id res chain seq x y z
N MET A 1 -11.85 -56.61 -7.39
CA MET A 1 -11.12 -55.72 -8.32
C MET A 1 -11.29 -54.29 -7.78
N LYS A 2 -10.28 -53.73 -7.10
CA LYS A 2 -10.36 -52.39 -6.51
C LYS A 2 -9.97 -51.37 -7.59
N PHE A 3 -10.90 -50.50 -7.97
CA PHE A 3 -10.62 -49.34 -8.81
C PHE A 3 -9.87 -48.30 -7.98
N LEU A 4 -8.61 -48.04 -8.32
CA LEU A 4 -7.87 -46.86 -7.87
C LEU A 4 -8.19 -45.73 -8.85
N LEU A 5 -8.92 -44.71 -8.39
CA LEU A 5 -9.04 -43.46 -9.12
C LEU A 5 -7.67 -42.77 -9.16
N PRO A 6 -7.22 -42.26 -10.31
CA PRO A 6 -6.05 -41.39 -10.36
C PRO A 6 -6.42 -40.04 -9.73
N ILE A 7 -5.72 -39.69 -8.64
CA ILE A 7 -5.73 -38.33 -8.10
C ILE A 7 -4.97 -37.45 -9.11
N PHE A 8 -5.72 -36.71 -9.92
CA PHE A 8 -5.18 -35.59 -10.68
C PHE A 8 -4.92 -34.44 -9.70
N ILE A 9 -3.66 -34.26 -9.29
CA ILE A 9 -3.23 -33.01 -8.64
C ILE A 9 -3.09 -31.98 -9.76
N LEU A 10 -4.16 -31.24 -10.00
CA LEU A 10 -4.16 -30.08 -10.89
C LEU A 10 -3.71 -28.86 -10.09
N THR A 11 -2.39 -28.61 -9.97
CA THR A 11 -1.92 -27.29 -9.52
C THR A 11 -1.91 -26.35 -10.71
N THR A 12 -2.98 -25.58 -10.86
CA THR A 12 -3.08 -24.38 -11.69
C THR A 12 -1.90 -23.43 -11.40
N LEU A 13 -1.06 -23.11 -12.39
CA LEU A 13 -1.20 -22.06 -13.42
C LEU A 13 -0.93 -20.64 -12.89
N PHE A 14 0.14 -20.04 -13.45
CA PHE A 14 0.57 -18.63 -13.42
C PHE A 14 0.88 -18.02 -12.05
N GLY A 15 2.18 -17.94 -11.73
CA GLY A 15 2.68 -16.98 -10.75
C GLY A 15 2.35 -15.57 -11.24
N GLN A 16 1.31 -14.98 -10.66
CA GLN A 16 1.00 -13.58 -10.84
C GLN A 16 2.22 -12.76 -10.39
N GLY A 17 2.63 -11.76 -11.19
CA GLY A 17 3.82 -10.92 -10.93
C GLY A 17 3.65 -9.94 -9.77
N TYR A 18 2.91 -10.36 -8.74
CA TYR A 18 2.57 -9.63 -7.54
C TYR A 18 2.46 -10.57 -6.33
N GLY A 19 2.79 -10.03 -5.15
CA GLY A 19 2.48 -10.68 -3.89
C GLY A 19 1.03 -10.37 -3.47
N VAL A 20 0.46 -11.19 -2.60
CA VAL A 20 -0.88 -10.96 -2.02
C VAL A 20 -0.76 -10.93 -0.50
N ILE A 21 -1.17 -9.84 0.14
CA ILE A 21 -1.23 -9.71 1.60
C ILE A 21 -2.68 -9.74 2.06
N THR A 22 -2.93 -10.23 3.28
CA THR A 22 -4.29 -10.27 3.83
C THR A 22 -4.78 -8.87 4.20
N ILE A 23 -6.09 -8.70 4.25
CA ILE A 23 -6.73 -7.47 4.74
C ILE A 23 -6.23 -7.15 6.16
N SER A 24 -6.16 -8.14 7.05
CA SER A 24 -5.70 -7.93 8.42
C SER A 24 -4.24 -7.47 8.49
N ASP A 25 -3.37 -8.05 7.68
CA ASP A 25 -1.96 -7.65 7.63
C ASP A 25 -1.85 -6.21 7.15
N PHE A 26 -2.55 -5.85 6.07
CA PHE A 26 -2.58 -4.50 5.53
C PHE A 26 -3.16 -3.48 6.53
N ALA A 27 -4.35 -3.75 7.06
CA ALA A 27 -5.07 -2.89 8.00
C ALA A 27 -4.27 -2.58 9.26
N SER A 28 -3.44 -3.53 9.71
CA SER A 28 -2.61 -3.38 10.92
C SER A 28 -1.37 -2.48 10.73
N ILE A 29 -0.99 -2.16 9.49
CA ILE A 29 0.20 -1.35 9.22
C ILE A 29 -0.02 0.06 9.73
N LYS A 30 0.90 0.56 10.57
CA LYS A 30 0.83 1.92 11.12
C LYS A 30 1.90 2.83 10.56
N ILE A 31 1.52 4.03 10.16
CA ILE A 31 2.42 5.11 9.78
C ILE A 31 2.71 5.96 11.02
N ASN A 32 3.99 6.07 11.39
CA ASN A 32 4.49 6.82 12.56
C ASN A 32 3.81 6.45 13.89
N GLN A 33 3.24 5.25 13.99
CA GLN A 33 2.36 4.83 15.10
C GLN A 33 1.07 5.66 15.27
N SER A 34 0.84 6.66 14.43
CA SER A 34 -0.27 7.61 14.57
C SER A 34 -1.54 7.15 13.86
N ILE A 35 -1.42 6.63 12.63
CA ILE A 35 -2.54 6.20 11.79
C ILE A 35 -2.29 4.82 11.21
N SER A 36 -3.26 3.93 11.25
CA SER A 36 -3.23 2.67 10.52
C SER A 36 -3.59 2.87 9.04
N LEU A 37 -3.25 1.91 8.17
CA LEU A 37 -3.71 1.99 6.78
C LEU A 37 -5.23 1.83 6.67
N ASP A 38 -5.86 1.10 7.58
CA ASP A 38 -7.31 1.00 7.67
C ASP A 38 -7.95 2.36 8.03
N GLU A 39 -7.43 3.05 9.05
CA GLU A 39 -7.87 4.40 9.40
C GLU A 39 -7.65 5.38 8.22
N LEU A 40 -6.51 5.27 7.52
CA LEU A 40 -6.21 6.13 6.36
C LEU A 40 -7.18 5.92 5.20
N LEU A 41 -7.60 4.67 4.93
CA LEU A 41 -8.59 4.36 3.90
C LEU A 41 -9.98 4.93 4.24
N ASN A 42 -10.34 4.92 5.52
CA ASN A 42 -11.70 5.21 5.99
C ASN A 42 -11.84 6.63 6.60
N ILE A 43 -11.03 7.61 6.18
CA ILE A 43 -11.14 9.00 6.66
C ILE A 43 -12.47 9.65 6.27
N ASP A 44 -13.03 9.30 5.10
CA ASP A 44 -14.35 9.73 4.60
C ASP A 44 -14.69 11.22 4.92
N GLU A 45 -14.02 12.13 4.24
CA GLU A 45 -14.13 13.60 4.43
C GLU A 45 -13.74 14.15 5.81
N ASN A 46 -13.37 13.33 6.79
CA ASN A 46 -12.87 13.78 8.09
C ASN A 46 -11.42 14.28 8.00
N TRP A 47 -11.18 15.34 7.23
CA TRP A 47 -9.85 15.91 7.02
C TRP A 47 -9.20 16.40 8.30
N SER A 48 -10.01 16.73 9.33
CA SER A 48 -9.49 17.07 10.66
C SER A 48 -8.78 15.87 11.30
N GLU A 49 -9.37 14.68 11.22
CA GLU A 49 -8.75 13.46 11.71
C GLU A 49 -7.45 13.14 10.98
N LEU A 50 -7.44 13.22 9.64
CA LEU A 50 -6.23 13.04 8.83
C LEU A 50 -5.11 13.98 9.32
N LYS A 51 -5.43 15.27 9.50
CA LYS A 51 -4.49 16.29 9.96
C LYS A 51 -4.02 16.08 11.40
N ASN A 52 -4.89 15.58 12.28
CA ASN A 52 -4.51 15.26 13.65
C ASN A 52 -3.52 14.09 13.70
N LYS A 53 -3.63 13.15 12.76
CA LYS A 53 -2.84 11.91 12.77
C LYS A 53 -1.53 12.02 11.98
N LEU A 54 -1.54 12.68 10.82
CA LEU A 54 -0.34 12.87 9.98
C LEU A 54 0.35 14.22 10.17
N GLY A 55 -0.28 15.13 10.91
CA GLY A 55 0.18 16.51 11.08
C GLY A 55 -0.48 17.47 10.07
N GLN A 56 -0.07 18.74 10.09
CA GLN A 56 -0.60 19.73 9.15
C GLN A 56 0.09 19.60 7.77
N PRO A 57 -0.67 19.51 6.67
CA PRO A 57 -0.11 19.54 5.33
C PRO A 57 0.49 20.91 5.04
N SER A 58 1.54 20.95 4.22
CA SER A 58 2.05 22.21 3.67
C SER A 58 1.09 22.83 2.66
N THR A 59 0.32 21.99 1.96
CA THR A 59 -0.74 22.43 1.05
C THR A 59 -1.92 21.47 1.11
N GLU A 60 -3.12 22.03 1.16
CA GLU A 60 -4.40 21.32 1.05
C GLU A 60 -5.15 21.94 -0.13
N LYS A 61 -5.55 21.11 -1.11
CA LYS A 61 -6.21 21.56 -2.33
C LYS A 61 -7.34 20.60 -2.69
N CYS A 62 -8.59 21.04 -2.52
CA CYS A 62 -9.78 20.35 -2.98
C CYS A 62 -10.35 21.08 -4.19
N GLU A 63 -10.56 20.37 -5.30
CA GLU A 63 -11.05 20.94 -6.55
C GLU A 63 -12.07 20.02 -7.20
N ASP A 64 -13.18 20.62 -7.64
CA ASP A 64 -14.14 19.95 -8.51
C ASP A 64 -13.53 19.80 -9.90
N GLN A 65 -13.47 18.56 -10.37
CA GLN A 65 -13.23 18.19 -11.75
C GLN A 65 -14.56 17.79 -12.41
N PHE A 66 -14.52 17.40 -13.69
CA PHE A 66 -15.74 17.20 -14.47
C PHE A 66 -16.69 16.14 -13.87
N VAL A 67 -16.16 15.08 -13.25
CA VAL A 67 -16.93 13.94 -12.71
C VAL A 67 -16.52 13.53 -11.29
N GLU A 68 -15.61 14.26 -10.66
CA GLU A 68 -15.09 13.96 -9.33
C GLU A 68 -14.62 15.24 -8.64
N GLN A 69 -14.77 15.34 -7.33
CA GLN A 69 -14.00 16.23 -6.49
C GLN A 69 -12.72 15.53 -6.04
N VAL A 70 -11.59 16.22 -6.20
CA VAL A 70 -10.28 15.69 -5.82
C VAL A 70 -9.68 16.53 -4.71
N CYS A 71 -9.35 15.90 -3.59
CA CYS A 71 -8.65 16.51 -2.47
C CYS A 71 -7.21 15.98 -2.35
N ASN A 72 -6.23 16.89 -2.48
CA ASN A 72 -4.81 16.58 -2.31
C ASN A 72 -4.25 17.23 -1.03
N PHE A 73 -3.63 16.41 -0.19
CA PHE A 73 -2.92 16.81 1.01
C PHE A 73 -1.42 16.54 0.81
N THR A 74 -0.62 17.60 0.72
CA THR A 74 0.83 17.48 0.54
C THR A 74 1.54 17.79 1.84
N TYR A 75 2.48 16.91 2.21
CA TYR A 75 3.35 17.02 3.37
C TYR A 75 4.80 17.05 2.89
N ALA A 76 5.73 17.38 3.79
CA ALA A 76 7.15 17.27 3.52
C ALA A 76 7.57 15.80 3.29
N GLY A 77 7.51 15.34 2.04
CA GLY A 77 7.83 13.97 1.66
C GLY A 77 6.66 12.99 1.59
N ALA A 78 5.41 13.48 1.58
CA ALA A 78 4.26 12.65 1.30
C ALA A 78 3.15 13.41 0.55
N THR A 79 2.32 12.68 -0.17
CA THR A 79 1.10 13.19 -0.80
C THR A 79 -0.01 12.18 -0.58
N VAL A 80 -1.15 12.63 -0.06
CA VAL A 80 -2.35 11.82 0.13
C VAL A 80 -3.47 12.43 -0.71
N LYS A 81 -4.06 11.64 -1.60
CA LYS A 81 -5.10 12.02 -2.54
C LYS A 81 -6.37 11.22 -2.25
N TYR A 82 -7.45 11.94 -2.03
CA TYR A 82 -8.81 11.40 -1.96
C TYR A 82 -9.62 11.89 -3.16
N THR A 83 -10.60 11.09 -3.58
CA THR A 83 -11.56 11.45 -4.62
C THR A 83 -12.91 10.79 -4.35
N ASP A 84 -14.00 11.38 -4.85
CA ASP A 84 -15.37 10.90 -4.74
C ASP A 84 -15.91 10.27 -6.04
N LEU A 85 -15.04 9.95 -7.01
CA LEU A 85 -15.41 9.42 -8.33
C LEU A 85 -16.39 8.22 -8.29
N LEU A 86 -16.44 7.49 -7.18
CA LEU A 86 -17.28 6.30 -6.97
C LEU A 86 -18.51 6.57 -6.08
N GLY A 87 -18.83 7.83 -5.79
CA GLY A 87 -19.96 8.27 -4.99
C GLY A 87 -19.54 8.90 -3.66
N ASP A 88 -18.74 8.17 -2.88
CA ASP A 88 -18.20 8.62 -1.59
C ASP A 88 -16.68 8.85 -1.68
N PHE A 89 -16.11 9.68 -0.81
CA PHE A 89 -14.68 9.94 -0.80
C PHE A 89 -13.88 8.69 -0.39
N TYR A 90 -12.96 8.29 -1.24
CA TYR A 90 -12.03 7.19 -0.98
C TYR A 90 -10.58 7.61 -1.22
N LEU A 91 -9.65 6.89 -0.58
CA LEU A 91 -8.22 7.08 -0.82
C LEU A 91 -7.84 6.56 -2.21
N SER A 92 -7.62 7.47 -3.15
CA SER A 92 -7.16 7.08 -4.49
C SER A 92 -5.66 6.74 -4.49
N LYS A 93 -4.85 7.51 -3.74
CA LYS A 93 -3.39 7.36 -3.72
C LYS A 93 -2.78 7.99 -2.47
N ALA A 94 -1.81 7.31 -1.84
CA ALA A 94 -0.90 7.89 -0.86
C ALA A 94 0.56 7.52 -1.20
N SER A 95 1.42 8.52 -1.39
CA SER A 95 2.85 8.36 -1.72
C SER A 95 3.72 8.93 -0.61
N PHE A 96 4.77 8.21 -0.23
CA PHE A 96 5.70 8.57 0.83
C PHE A 96 7.14 8.40 0.34
N THR A 97 7.93 9.49 0.37
CA THR A 97 9.27 9.59 -0.24
C THR A 97 10.35 10.06 0.74
N LYS A 98 10.02 10.23 2.02
CA LYS A 98 10.97 10.60 3.08
C LYS A 98 11.00 9.58 4.20
N SER A 99 12.17 9.43 4.81
CA SER A 99 12.42 8.50 5.92
C SER A 99 11.75 8.90 7.24
N SER A 100 11.15 10.09 7.32
CA SER A 100 10.33 10.56 8.44
C SER A 100 8.97 9.86 8.52
N PHE A 101 8.55 9.13 7.48
CA PHE A 101 7.37 8.28 7.50
C PHE A 101 7.79 6.83 7.70
N VAL A 102 7.53 6.32 8.90
CA VAL A 102 7.89 4.97 9.33
C VAL A 102 6.65 4.08 9.33
N PHE A 103 6.66 3.05 8.51
CA PHE A 103 5.62 2.04 8.42
C PHE A 103 5.97 0.88 9.34
N ARG A 104 5.22 0.69 10.42
CA ARG A 104 5.37 -0.50 11.27
C ARG A 104 4.51 -1.61 10.71
N ILE A 105 5.16 -2.64 10.16
CA ILE A 105 4.55 -3.78 9.48
C ILE A 105 4.93 -5.04 10.25
N LYS A 106 3.96 -5.77 10.82
CA LYS A 106 4.19 -6.95 11.67
C LYS A 106 5.26 -6.71 12.76
N GLY A 107 5.25 -5.52 13.36
CA GLY A 107 6.21 -5.13 14.40
C GLY A 107 7.60 -4.72 13.91
N VAL A 108 7.81 -4.64 12.59
CA VAL A 108 9.06 -4.17 11.98
C VAL A 108 8.85 -2.79 11.38
N ASP A 109 9.69 -1.83 11.77
CA ASP A 109 9.66 -0.48 11.20
C ASP A 109 10.30 -0.50 9.82
N VAL A 110 9.63 0.02 8.80
CA VAL A 110 10.09 0.10 7.40
C VAL A 110 9.94 1.55 6.93
N LYS A 111 10.95 2.09 6.26
CA LYS A 111 10.92 3.48 5.77
C LYS A 111 11.72 3.65 4.50
N VAL A 112 11.49 4.76 3.80
CA VAL A 112 12.32 5.16 2.65
C VAL A 112 13.79 5.21 3.07
N GLY A 113 14.66 4.64 2.24
CA GLY A 113 16.09 4.47 2.48
C GLY A 113 16.49 3.11 3.07
N ASP A 114 15.55 2.35 3.65
CA ASP A 114 15.81 0.98 4.09
C ASP A 114 16.05 0.06 2.88
N SER A 115 16.78 -1.04 3.09
CA SER A 115 16.93 -2.09 2.07
C SER A 115 15.59 -2.75 1.78
N ILE A 116 15.25 -2.93 0.50
CA ILE A 116 14.02 -3.63 0.10
C ILE A 116 14.01 -5.08 0.60
N SER A 117 15.18 -5.72 0.72
CA SER A 117 15.32 -7.09 1.25
C SER A 117 14.81 -7.25 2.68
N LYS A 118 14.63 -6.16 3.43
CA LYS A 118 13.99 -6.20 4.75
C LYS A 118 12.59 -6.81 4.70
N LEU A 119 11.88 -6.62 3.59
CA LEU A 119 10.51 -7.13 3.39
C LEU A 119 10.47 -8.65 3.14
N SER A 120 11.57 -9.29 2.74
CA SER A 120 11.60 -10.75 2.57
C SER A 120 11.47 -11.49 3.91
N ASN A 121 11.79 -10.84 5.03
CA ASN A 121 11.59 -11.42 6.37
C ASN A 121 10.15 -11.23 6.87
N ILE A 122 9.42 -10.26 6.33
CA ILE A 122 8.05 -9.92 6.74
C ILE A 122 7.03 -10.73 5.92
N PHE A 123 7.30 -10.87 4.62
CA PHE A 123 6.42 -11.55 3.66
C PHE A 123 7.25 -12.46 2.73
N PRO A 124 7.84 -13.56 3.22
CA PRO A 124 8.82 -14.35 2.47
C PRO A 124 8.28 -14.91 1.15
N ASN A 125 7.01 -15.35 1.14
CA ASN A 125 6.39 -15.95 -0.04
C ASN A 125 5.96 -14.88 -1.04
N GLU A 126 5.37 -13.80 -0.55
CA GLU A 126 4.83 -12.71 -1.36
C GLU A 126 5.94 -11.83 -1.91
N TYR A 127 7.05 -11.70 -1.18
CA TYR A 127 8.24 -10.96 -1.62
C TYR A 127 8.74 -11.46 -2.96
N GLN A 128 8.93 -12.78 -3.10
CA GLN A 128 9.44 -13.36 -4.35
C GLN A 128 8.46 -13.18 -5.52
N LYS A 129 7.15 -13.27 -5.24
CA LYS A 129 6.12 -13.13 -6.27
C LYS A 129 5.94 -11.68 -6.73
N GLY A 130 6.06 -10.73 -5.81
CA GLY A 130 5.83 -9.31 -6.08
C GLY A 130 7.05 -8.51 -6.49
N LEU A 131 8.24 -9.09 -6.42
CA LEU A 131 9.48 -8.41 -6.75
C LEU A 131 9.65 -8.31 -8.27
N SER A 132 9.81 -7.08 -8.75
CA SER A 132 10.28 -6.74 -10.10
C SER A 132 11.62 -6.01 -10.03
N SER A 133 12.10 -5.50 -11.17
CA SER A 133 13.42 -4.85 -11.28
C SER A 133 13.59 -3.62 -10.38
N ASN A 134 12.52 -2.90 -10.05
CA ASN A 134 12.58 -1.65 -9.27
C ASN A 134 11.38 -1.46 -8.34
N ARG A 135 10.55 -2.49 -8.16
CA ARG A 135 9.33 -2.42 -7.37
C ARG A 135 9.02 -3.75 -6.69
N LEU A 136 8.51 -3.70 -5.48
CA LEU A 136 7.83 -4.81 -4.83
C LEU A 136 6.35 -4.44 -4.66
N LEU A 137 5.46 -5.20 -5.29
CA LEU A 137 4.02 -4.94 -5.30
C LEU A 137 3.26 -6.01 -4.52
N PHE A 138 2.41 -5.58 -3.60
CA PHE A 138 1.44 -6.40 -2.89
C PHE A 138 0.02 -5.94 -3.23
N HIS A 139 -0.81 -6.85 -3.75
CA HIS A 139 -2.25 -6.66 -3.73
C HIS A 139 -2.80 -7.02 -2.35
N VAL A 140 -3.80 -6.26 -1.90
CA VAL A 140 -4.54 -6.60 -0.70
C VAL A 140 -5.67 -7.55 -1.10
N ALA A 141 -5.77 -8.70 -0.43
CA ALA A 141 -6.78 -9.70 -0.74
C ALA A 141 -8.19 -9.10 -0.66
N ASP A 142 -9.04 -9.42 -1.64
CA ASP A 142 -10.45 -9.01 -1.72
C ASP A 142 -10.68 -7.48 -1.69
N MET A 143 -9.67 -6.69 -2.06
CA MET A 143 -9.74 -5.24 -2.15
C MET A 143 -9.08 -4.76 -3.44
N ASP A 144 -9.61 -3.69 -4.04
CA ASP A 144 -9.00 -3.04 -5.21
C ASP A 144 -7.81 -2.14 -4.84
N ILE A 145 -7.06 -2.49 -3.79
CA ILE A 145 -5.98 -1.68 -3.22
C ILE A 145 -4.66 -2.43 -3.29
N SER A 146 -3.60 -1.67 -3.56
CA SER A 146 -2.24 -2.16 -3.63
C SER A 146 -1.30 -1.37 -2.71
N LEU A 147 -0.35 -2.08 -2.11
CA LEU A 147 0.80 -1.53 -1.40
C LEU A 147 2.07 -1.83 -2.21
N SER A 148 2.80 -0.79 -2.56
CA SER A 148 4.01 -0.88 -3.38
C SER A 148 5.21 -0.24 -2.69
N PHE A 149 6.36 -0.88 -2.83
CA PHE A 149 7.65 -0.36 -2.42
C PHE A 149 8.51 -0.21 -3.67
N ASN A 150 8.62 1.01 -4.18
CA ASN A 150 9.56 1.32 -5.25
C ASN A 150 10.97 1.41 -4.64
N PHE A 151 11.98 0.93 -5.35
CA PHE A 151 13.36 0.95 -4.88
C PHE A 151 14.34 1.20 -6.03
N ASN A 152 15.51 1.73 -5.67
CA ASN A 152 16.60 1.91 -6.62
C ASN A 152 17.38 0.59 -6.75
N PRO A 153 17.42 -0.06 -7.93
CA PRO A 153 18.05 -1.37 -8.11
C PRO A 153 19.56 -1.37 -7.87
N SER A 154 20.23 -0.24 -8.10
CA SER A 154 21.68 -0.13 -7.90
C SER A 154 22.07 -0.07 -6.42
N THR A 155 21.18 0.42 -5.56
CA THR A 155 21.44 0.55 -4.12
C THR A 155 20.62 -0.41 -3.26
N ASN A 156 19.63 -1.07 -3.87
CA ASN A 156 18.63 -1.89 -3.22
C ASN A 156 17.82 -1.18 -2.12
N LYS A 157 17.76 0.16 -2.16
CA LYS A 157 17.07 0.99 -1.15
C LYS A 157 15.71 1.43 -1.63
N ILE A 158 14.71 1.34 -0.74
CA ILE A 158 13.36 1.87 -0.94
C ILE A 158 13.46 3.36 -1.23
N SER A 159 12.87 3.79 -2.34
CA SER A 159 12.78 5.20 -2.75
C SER A 159 11.40 5.78 -2.51
N GLU A 160 10.36 4.95 -2.50
CA GLU A 160 8.99 5.38 -2.27
C GLU A 160 8.15 4.21 -1.73
N ILE A 161 7.25 4.51 -0.81
CA ILE A 161 6.18 3.61 -0.36
C ILE A 161 4.87 4.20 -0.86
N LEU A 162 4.06 3.39 -1.54
CA LEU A 162 2.87 3.81 -2.26
C LEU A 162 1.68 2.93 -1.90
N ILE A 163 0.58 3.54 -1.48
CA ILE A 163 -0.76 2.93 -1.42
C ILE A 163 -1.57 3.52 -2.57
N PHE A 164 -2.27 2.69 -3.32
CA PHE A 164 -3.11 3.17 -4.41
C PHE A 164 -4.23 2.19 -4.71
N GLN A 165 -5.35 2.72 -5.19
CA GLN A 165 -6.41 1.89 -5.74
C GLN A 165 -6.03 1.49 -7.17
N ALA A 166 -6.09 0.19 -7.45
CA ALA A 166 -5.89 -0.37 -8.78
C ALA A 166 -7.27 -0.59 -9.41
N LEU A 167 -7.83 0.47 -9.98
CA LEU A 167 -9.07 0.42 -10.77
C LEU A 167 -8.85 -0.29 -12.11
#